data_AF-A0A0P9VL70-F1
#
_entry.id   AF-A0A0P9VL70-F1
#
_cell.length_a   1.000
_cell.length_b   1.000
_cell.length_c   1.000
_cell.angle_alpha   90.00
_cell.angle_beta   90.00
_cell.angle_gamma   90.00
#
_symmetry.space_group_name_H-M   'P 1'
#
loop_
_entity.id
_entity.type
_entity.pdbx_description
1 polymer ?
#
loop_
_entity_poly.entity_id
_entity_poly.type
_entity_poly.pdbx_seq_one_letter_code
_entity_poly.pdbx_strand_id
1 'polypeptide(L)'
;MVTGDVTEFGRKEVGDQQLFGLLGRGKSQIAYAKVALNIVNISTSEVVYSTQGAGEFELSNREVVGFGGTASYDSTLNGKVLDLAMREAVNNMVRALDSGAWKPTAN
;
A
#
# COMPACT_ATOMS: atom_id res chain seq x y z
N MET A 1 -20.97 11.57 -0.93
CA MET A 1 -20.36 10.61 -1.90
C MET A 1 -18.95 10.30 -1.44
N VAL A 2 -18.50 9.06 -1.58
CA VAL A 2 -17.10 8.68 -1.32
C VAL A 2 -16.42 8.47 -2.67
N THR A 3 -15.26 9.09 -2.86
CA THR A 3 -14.39 8.85 -4.01
C THR A 3 -13.01 8.45 -3.51
N GLY A 4 -12.21 7.86 -4.38
CA GLY A 4 -10.84 7.48 -4.03
C GLY A 4 -9.96 7.28 -5.24
N ASP A 5 -8.66 7.38 -5.02
CA ASP A 5 -7.63 7.27 -6.04
C ASP A 5 -6.40 6.55 -5.47
N VAL A 6 -5.74 5.78 -6.33
CA VAL A 6 -4.44 5.16 -6.02
C VAL A 6 -3.37 6.18 -6.37
N THR A 7 -2.75 6.78 -5.36
CA THR A 7 -1.76 7.85 -5.52
C THR A 7 -0.36 7.31 -5.78
N GLU A 8 -0.04 6.15 -5.22
CA GLU A 8 1.23 5.46 -5.44
C GLU A 8 1.00 3.95 -5.52
N PHE A 9 1.70 3.29 -6.43
CA PHE A 9 1.60 1.84 -6.58
C PHE A 9 2.84 1.29 -7.27
N GLY A 10 3.41 0.20 -6.76
CA GLY A 10 4.54 -0.43 -7.42
C GLY A 10 5.31 -1.41 -6.56
N ARG A 11 6.54 -1.66 -6.98
CA ARG A 11 7.53 -2.45 -6.24
C ARG A 11 8.86 -1.72 -6.25
N LYS A 12 9.55 -1.71 -5.11
CA LYS A 12 10.94 -1.24 -4.98
C LYS A 12 11.84 -2.44 -4.69
N GLU A 13 12.90 -2.61 -5.47
CA GLU A 13 13.93 -3.62 -5.17
C GLU A 13 14.89 -3.06 -4.11
N VAL A 14 15.09 -3.82 -3.04
CA VAL A 14 16.09 -3.53 -2.00
C VAL A 14 17.15 -4.61 -2.10
N GLY A 15 18.35 -4.23 -2.55
CA GLY A 15 19.49 -5.13 -2.64
C GLY A 15 20.21 -5.22 -1.30
N ASP A 16 20.35 -6.42 -0.74
CA ASP A 16 21.23 -6.65 0.40
C ASP A 16 22.64 -6.91 -0.14
N GLN A 17 23.55 -5.95 0.07
CA GLN A 17 24.96 -6.09 -0.28
C GLN A 17 25.63 -7.06 0.71
N GLN A 18 25.49 -8.37 0.49
CA GLN A 18 26.29 -9.32 1.26
C GLN A 18 27.69 -9.52 0.65
N LEU A 19 28.68 -9.32 1.52
CA LEU A 19 30.13 -9.40 1.36
C LEU A 19 30.61 -10.19 0.12
N PHE A 20 31.18 -9.47 -0.85
CA PHE A 20 32.10 -9.98 -1.87
C PHE A 20 31.67 -11.22 -2.66
N GLY A 21 30.38 -11.35 -3.02
CA GLY A 21 29.95 -12.29 -4.06
C GLY A 21 30.14 -13.79 -3.76
N LEU A 22 30.55 -14.14 -2.53
CA LEU A 22 30.84 -15.51 -2.12
C LEU A 22 29.71 -16.15 -1.28
N LEU A 23 28.79 -15.36 -0.71
CA LEU A 23 27.72 -15.84 0.18
C LEU A 23 26.28 -15.69 -0.37
N GLY A 24 26.14 -15.33 -1.64
CA GLY A 24 24.84 -15.21 -2.32
C GLY A 24 24.29 -13.78 -2.32
N ARG A 25 23.47 -13.47 -3.33
CA ARG A 25 22.76 -12.20 -3.45
C ARG A 25 21.37 -12.36 -2.84
N GLY A 26 21.09 -11.66 -1.73
CA GLY A 26 19.73 -11.49 -1.24
C GLY A 26 19.07 -10.36 -2.02
N LYS A 27 18.06 -10.66 -2.84
CA LYS A 27 17.20 -9.62 -3.42
C LYS A 27 15.90 -9.60 -2.63
N SER A 28 15.62 -8.49 -1.96
CA SER A 28 14.30 -8.22 -1.41
C SER A 28 13.52 -7.33 -2.38
N GLN A 29 12.22 -7.60 -2.55
CA GLN A 29 11.31 -6.72 -3.27
C GLN A 29 10.20 -6.29 -2.32
N ILE A 30 9.98 -4.99 -2.18
CA ILE A 30 8.87 -4.46 -1.38
C ILE A 30 7.79 -3.97 -2.34
N ALA A 31 6.63 -4.64 -2.34
CA ALA A 31 5.43 -4.12 -2.98
C ALA A 31 4.81 -3.03 -2.10
N TYR A 32 4.27 -1.99 -2.72
CA TYR A 32 3.67 -0.88 -2.01
C TYR A 32 2.46 -0.31 -2.75
N ALA A 33 1.53 0.25 -1.98
CA ALA A 33 0.42 1.05 -2.48
C ALA A 33 0.10 2.20 -1.52
N LYS A 34 -0.38 3.31 -2.06
CA LYS A 34 -1.05 4.37 -1.32
C LYS A 34 -2.38 4.71 -1.97
N VAL A 35 -3.38 4.93 -1.13
CA VAL A 35 -4.74 5.28 -1.54
C VAL A 35 -5.15 6.54 -0.83
N ALA A 36 -5.73 7.48 -1.56
CA ALA A 36 -6.48 8.59 -1.00
C ALA A 36 -7.98 8.32 -1.10
N LEU A 37 -8.72 8.67 -0.05
CA LEU A 37 -10.19 8.66 -0.03
C LEU A 37 -10.69 10.07 0.28
N ASN A 38 -11.70 10.51 -0.46
CA ASN A 38 -12.28 11.84 -0.35
C ASN A 38 -13.79 11.71 -0.12
N ILE A 39 -14.31 12.51 0.81
CA ILE A 39 -15.73 12.64 1.07
C ILE A 39 -16.21 13.92 0.41
N VAL A 40 -17.10 13.76 -0.55
CA VAL A 40 -17.65 14.85 -1.36
C VAL A 40 -19.09 15.12 -0.94
N ASN A 41 -19.38 16.37 -0.61
CA ASN A 41 -20.74 16.85 -0.43
C ASN A 41 -21.43 16.90 -1.80
N ILE A 42 -22.52 16.16 -1.97
CA ILE A 42 -23.21 16.04 -3.26
C ILE A 42 -23.96 17.31 -3.67
N SER A 43 -24.33 18.15 -2.69
CA SER A 43 -25.08 19.38 -2.96
C SER A 43 -24.17 20.53 -3.36
N THR A 44 -22.96 20.59 -2.79
CA THR A 44 -21.98 21.67 -3.07
C THR A 44 -20.84 21.24 -3.99
N SER A 45 -20.67 19.93 -4.21
CA SER A 45 -19.53 19.32 -4.92
C SER A 45 -18.17 19.55 -4.24
N GLU A 46 -18.15 20.02 -3.00
CA GLU A 46 -16.91 20.26 -2.25
C GLU A 46 -16.41 18.98 -1.57
N VAL A 47 -15.08 18.83 -1.51
CA VAL A 47 -14.45 17.82 -0.65
C VAL A 47 -14.51 18.33 0.79
N VAL A 48 -15.26 17.63 1.64
CA VAL A 48 -15.47 18.01 3.05
C VAL A 48 -14.55 17.25 4.00
N TYR A 49 -13.94 16.16 3.54
CA TYR A 49 -12.96 15.40 4.30
C TYR A 49 -12.10 14.54 3.38
N SER A 50 -10.85 14.30 3.76
CA SER A 50 -9.93 13.42 3.05
C SER A 50 -9.09 12.61 4.02
N THR A 51 -8.75 11.39 3.63
CA THR A 51 -7.86 10.51 4.36
C THR A 51 -6.96 9.75 3.40
N GLN A 52 -5.84 9.24 3.89
CA GLN A 52 -4.92 8.42 3.12
C GLN A 52 -4.60 7.13 3.88
N GLY A 53 -4.27 6.09 3.13
CA GLY A 53 -3.78 4.83 3.64
C GLY A 53 -2.62 4.32 2.80
N ALA A 54 -1.71 3.60 3.45
CA ALA A 54 -0.55 3.01 2.81
C ALA A 54 -0.46 1.53 3.18
N GLY A 55 -0.01 0.71 2.24
CA GLY A 55 0.23 -0.72 2.43
C GLY A 55 1.56 -1.10 1.81
N GLU A 56 2.38 -1.84 2.55
CA GLU A 56 3.63 -2.42 2.04
C GLU A 56 3.67 -3.92 2.34
N PHE A 57 4.29 -4.70 1.46
CA PHE A 57 4.54 -6.13 1.69
C PHE A 57 5.88 -6.55 1.10
N GLU A 58 6.72 -7.19 1.91
CA GLU A 58 8.05 -7.63 1.51
C GLU A 58 8.04 -9.06 0.96
N LEU A 59 8.64 -9.23 -0.22
CA LEU A 59 9.03 -10.49 -0.80
C LEU A 59 10.53 -10.70 -0.61
N SER A 60 10.90 -11.67 0.21
CA SER A 60 12.28 -12.11 0.31
C SER A 60 12.54 -13.23 -0.70
N ASN A 61 13.41 -13.00 -1.68
CA ASN A 61 13.94 -14.05 -2.54
C ASN A 61 15.40 -14.34 -2.15
N ARG A 62 15.65 -15.54 -1.64
CA ARG A 62 17.01 -16.02 -1.39
C ARG A 62 17.46 -16.88 -2.56
N GLU A 63 18.30 -16.31 -3.43
CA GLU A 63 18.92 -17.06 -4.52
C GLU A 63 20.07 -17.91 -3.95
N VAL A 64 19.92 -19.24 -3.96
CA VAL A 64 21.00 -20.17 -3.61
C VAL A 64 21.78 -20.46 -4.89
N VAL A 65 23.08 -20.14 -4.89
CA VAL A 65 23.98 -20.41 -6.02
C VAL A 65 23.94 -21.91 -6.36
N GLY A 66 23.46 -22.26 -7.56
CA GLY A 66 23.48 -23.63 -8.09
C GLY A 66 22.13 -24.26 -8.45
N PHE A 67 21.00 -23.64 -8.10
CA PHE A 67 19.67 -24.06 -8.57
C PHE A 67 19.00 -22.89 -9.29
N GLY A 68 18.82 -23.01 -10.60
CA GLY A 68 18.09 -22.03 -11.41
C GLY A 68 16.63 -21.96 -10.96
N GLY A 69 16.34 -21.07 -10.02
CA GLY A 69 15.00 -20.81 -9.53
C GLY A 69 14.44 -19.55 -10.19
N THR A 70 13.63 -19.73 -11.23
CA THR A 70 12.80 -18.64 -11.75
C THR A 70 11.77 -18.28 -10.68
N ALA A 71 11.99 -17.16 -10.00
CA ALA A 71 11.03 -16.60 -9.06
C ALA A 71 9.73 -16.30 -9.82
N SER A 72 8.69 -17.09 -9.53
CA SER A 72 7.39 -16.93 -10.16
C SER A 72 6.77 -15.62 -9.69
N TYR A 73 6.28 -14.81 -10.63
CA TYR A 73 5.49 -13.62 -10.35
C TYR A 73 4.24 -14.01 -9.56
N ASP A 74 4.21 -13.72 -8.25
CA ASP A 74 2.97 -13.81 -7.49
C ASP A 74 2.14 -12.53 -7.72
N SER A 75 1.09 -12.69 -8.53
CA SER A 75 0.15 -11.62 -8.90
C SER A 75 -0.73 -11.16 -7.73
N THR A 76 -0.83 -11.94 -6.65
CA THR A 76 -1.73 -11.64 -5.51
C THR A 76 -1.20 -10.53 -4.62
N LEU A 77 0.11 -10.27 -4.64
CA LEU A 77 0.78 -9.27 -3.81
C LEU A 77 0.34 -7.85 -4.11
N ASN A 78 0.09 -7.58 -5.38
CA ASN A 78 -0.42 -6.29 -5.86
C ASN A 78 -1.81 -6.02 -5.28
N GLY A 79 -2.68 -7.04 -5.29
CA GLY A 79 -3.98 -6.98 -4.62
C GLY A 79 -3.86 -6.83 -3.11
N LYS A 80 -2.87 -7.51 -2.49
CA LYS A 80 -2.63 -7.43 -1.04
C LYS A 80 -2.24 -6.04 -0.58
N VAL A 81 -1.29 -5.38 -1.25
CA VAL A 81 -0.86 -4.03 -0.83
C VAL A 81 -1.94 -2.98 -1.06
N LEU A 82 -2.76 -3.13 -2.12
CA LEU A 82 -3.93 -2.29 -2.35
C LEU A 82 -5.00 -2.49 -1.27
N ASP A 83 -5.32 -3.73 -0.90
CA ASP A 83 -6.26 -4.03 0.20
C ASP A 83 -5.77 -3.43 1.53
N LEU A 84 -4.48 -3.59 1.85
CA LEU A 84 -3.87 -2.97 3.03
C LEU A 84 -4.00 -1.44 3.01
N ALA A 85 -3.67 -0.79 1.89
CA ALA A 85 -3.76 0.67 1.76
C ALA A 85 -5.21 1.16 1.87
N MET A 86 -6.17 0.48 1.21
CA MET A 86 -7.60 0.80 1.28
C MET A 86 -8.12 0.68 2.72
N ARG A 87 -7.82 -0.44 3.40
CA ARG A 87 -8.25 -0.67 4.79
C ARG A 87 -7.68 0.39 5.72
N GLU A 88 -6.41 0.76 5.56
CA GLU A 88 -5.81 1.79 6.40
C GLU A 88 -6.45 3.16 6.16
N ALA A 89 -6.75 3.52 4.91
CA ALA A 89 -7.47 4.76 4.60
C ALA A 89 -8.85 4.79 5.27
N VAL A 90 -9.61 3.69 5.18
CA VAL A 90 -10.92 3.55 5.86
C VAL A 90 -10.78 3.60 7.37
N ASN A 91 -9.80 2.90 7.95
CA ASN A 91 -9.55 2.92 9.39
C ASN A 91 -9.22 4.34 9.88
N ASN A 92 -8.42 5.09 9.13
CA ASN A 92 -8.12 6.49 9.41
C ASN A 92 -9.38 7.36 9.37
N MET A 93 -10.29 7.11 8.41
CA MET A 93 -11.59 7.79 8.37
C MET A 93 -12.44 7.49 9.61
N VAL A 94 -12.52 6.21 10.00
CA VAL A 94 -13.27 5.78 11.19
C VAL A 94 -12.69 6.40 12.46
N ARG A 95 -11.36 6.39 12.62
CA ARG A 95 -10.67 7.06 13.74
C ARG A 95 -11.00 8.56 13.79
N ALA A 96 -11.14 9.22 12.63
CA ALA A 96 -11.52 10.63 12.57
C ALA A 96 -12.98 10.87 12.97
N LEU A 97 -13.89 9.94 12.62
CA LEU A 97 -15.28 9.97 13.07
C LEU A 97 -15.37 9.78 14.59
N ASP A 98 -14.70 8.75 15.11
CA ASP A 98 -14.76 8.38 16.54
C ASP A 98 -14.15 9.47 17.44
N SER A 99 -13.06 10.10 16.98
CA SER A 99 -12.42 11.22 17.70
C SER A 99 -13.18 12.55 17.55
N GLY A 100 -14.19 12.61 16.69
CA GLY A 100 -14.90 13.84 16.34
C GLY A 100 -14.05 14.85 15.54
N ALA A 101 -12.88 14.45 15.05
CA ALA A 101 -12.06 15.23 14.12
C ALA A 101 -12.79 15.44 12.78
N TRP A 102 -13.68 14.54 12.42
CA TRP A 102 -14.66 14.72 11.35
C TRP A 102 -16.06 14.40 11.87
N LYS A 103 -17.01 15.32 11.67
CA LYS A 103 -18.41 15.17 12.05
C LYS A 103 -19.27 15.36 10.81
N PRO A 104 -19.68 14.27 10.12
CA PRO A 104 -20.59 14.40 8.99
C PRO A 104 -21.91 14.99 9.49
N THR A 105 -22.29 16.16 8.96
CA THR A 105 -23.62 16.73 9.18
C THR A 105 -24.63 15.91 8.41
N ALA A 106 -25.60 15.32 9.10
CA ALA A 106 -26.79 14.78 8.47
C ALA A 106 -27.61 15.96 7.93
N ASN A 107 -27.80 16.00 6.60
CA ASN A 107 -28.79 16.86 5.98
C ASN A 107 -30.17 16.21 6.04
#